data_AF-A0A1H3CC18-F1
#
_entry.id   AF-A0A1H3CC18-F1
#
_cell.length_a   1.000
_cell.length_b   1.000
_cell.length_c   1.000
_cell.angle_alpha   90.00
_cell.angle_beta   90.00
_cell.angle_gamma   90.00
#
_symmetry.space_group_name_H-M   'P 1'
#
loop_
_entity.id
_entity.type
_entity.pdbx_description
1 polymer ?
#
loop_
_entity_poly.entity_id
_entity_poly.type
_entity_poly.pdbx_seq_one_letter_code
_entity_poly.pdbx_strand_id
1 'polypeptide(L)' 'MHVRASVGVVRLQDFWSRLREQFGSMRAESVARDHVFSSLGGRSAVEAIEAGLPVRRVWLAICEEFDVPRKER' A
#
# COMPACT_ATOMS: atom_id res chain seq x y z
N MET A 1 8.73 1.38 -26.88
CA MET A 1 8.08 2.38 -26.02
C MET A 1 8.52 2.10 -24.60
N HIS A 2 9.42 2.91 -24.07
CA HIS A 2 10.06 2.71 -22.76
C HIS A 2 9.04 3.03 -21.65
N VAL A 3 8.73 2.05 -20.79
CA VAL A 3 8.27 2.38 -19.44
C VAL A 3 9.41 2.05 -18.48
N ARG A 4 10.22 3.07 -18.19
CA ARG A 4 11.22 2.97 -17.12
C ARG A 4 10.44 3.04 -15.82
N ALA A 5 10.33 1.92 -15.12
CA ALA A 5 9.84 1.89 -13.76
C ALA A 5 10.85 2.63 -12.88
N SER A 6 10.60 3.92 -12.64
CA SER A 6 11.33 4.71 -11.65
C SER A 6 11.01 4.15 -10.27
N VAL A 7 11.88 3.28 -9.74
CA VAL A 7 11.95 3.05 -8.29
C VAL A 7 12.37 4.38 -7.65
N GLY A 8 11.40 5.16 -7.21
CA GLY A 8 11.65 6.47 -6.61
C GLY A 8 10.35 7.05 -6.05
N VAL A 9 10.22 7.05 -4.71
CA VAL A 9 9.12 7.61 -3.92
C VAL A 9 7.73 7.16 -4.38
N VAL A 10 7.18 6.12 -3.73
CA VAL A 10 5.75 5.80 -3.85
C VAL A 10 4.98 6.98 -3.25
N ARG A 11 4.39 7.82 -4.11
CA ARG A 11 3.51 8.92 -3.70
C ARG A 11 2.20 8.33 -3.19
N LEU A 12 1.49 9.07 -2.33
CA LEU A 12 0.19 8.63 -1.81
C LEU A 12 -0.80 8.28 -2.93
N GLN A 13 -0.77 9.03 -4.04
CA GLN A 13 -1.59 8.75 -5.23
C GLN A 13 -1.28 7.39 -5.88
N ASP A 14 0.00 7.03 -6.00
CA ASP A 14 0.45 5.76 -6.59
C ASP A 14 0.08 4.58 -5.68
N PHE A 15 0.20 4.78 -4.37
CA PHE A 15 -0.27 3.80 -3.38
C PHE A 15 -1.76 3.50 -3.54
N TRP A 16 -2.59 4.55 -3.65
CA TRP A 16 -4.01 4.38 -3.87
C TRP A 16 -4.34 3.75 -5.23
N SER A 17 -3.59 4.06 -6.29
CA SER A 17 -3.75 3.37 -7.58
C SER A 17 -3.53 1.87 -7.43
N ARG A 18 -2.39 1.48 -6.86
CA ARG A 18 -2.03 0.07 -6.68
C ARG A 18 -3.02 -0.68 -5.80
N LEU A 19 -3.48 -0.07 -4.71
CA LEU A 19 -4.53 -0.64 -3.86
C LEU A 19 -5.83 -0.88 -4.62
N ARG A 20 -6.26 0.08 -5.44
CA ARG A 20 -7.46 -0.07 -6.27
C ARG A 20 -7.28 -1.11 -7.38
N GLU A 21 -6.09 -1.22 -7.95
CA GLU A 21 -5.77 -2.23 -8.95
C GLU A 21 -5.80 -3.65 -8.35
N GLN A 22 -5.32 -3.83 -7.11
CA GLN A 22 -5.29 -5.13 -6.45
C GLN A 22 -6.63 -5.53 -5.82
N PHE A 23 -7.33 -4.60 -5.18
CA PHE A 23 -8.51 -4.90 -4.36
C PHE A 23 -9.82 -4.34 -4.94
N GLY A 24 -9.75 -3.45 -5.93
CA GLY A 24 -10.88 -2.67 -6.44
C GLY A 24 -11.18 -1.44 -5.57
N SER A 25 -11.85 -0.44 -6.15
CA SER A 25 -12.11 0.86 -5.50
C SER A 25 -12.81 0.75 -4.14
N MET A 26 -13.83 -0.12 -4.04
CA MET A 26 -14.66 -0.22 -2.84
C MET A 26 -13.92 -0.91 -1.68
N ARG A 27 -13.15 -1.96 -1.98
CA ARG A 27 -12.40 -2.71 -0.94
C ARG A 27 -11.08 -2.05 -0.59
N ALA A 28 -10.46 -1.31 -1.53
CA ALA A 28 -9.22 -0.59 -1.29
C ALA A 28 -9.34 0.45 -0.15
N GLU A 29 -10.45 1.21 -0.10
CA GLU A 29 -10.65 2.17 0.98
C GLU A 29 -10.82 1.50 2.34
N SER A 30 -11.57 0.40 2.41
CA SER A 30 -11.75 -0.35 3.65
C SER A 30 -10.44 -1.04 4.10
N VAL A 31 -9.66 -1.62 3.19
CA VAL A 31 -8.35 -2.19 3.52
C VAL A 31 -7.40 -1.11 4.03
N ALA A 32 -7.41 0.08 3.45
CA ALA A 32 -6.49 1.13 3.87
C ALA A 32 -6.86 1.75 5.23
N ARG A 33 -8.15 1.82 5.58
CA ARG A 33 -8.64 2.50 6.80
C ARG A 33 -9.04 1.56 7.93
N ASP A 34 -9.67 0.44 7.62
CA ASP A 34 -10.27 -0.45 8.62
C ASP A 34 -9.37 -1.65 8.94
N HIS A 35 -8.50 -2.04 8.02
CA HIS A 35 -7.58 -3.16 8.26
C HIS A 35 -6.35 -2.68 9.03
N VAL A 36 -6.13 -3.30 10.19
CA VAL A 36 -5.02 -3.01 11.08
C VAL A 36 -3.88 -3.99 10.84
N PHE A 37 -2.69 -3.47 10.55
CA PHE A 37 -1.51 -4.28 10.27
C PHE A 37 -0.61 -4.38 11.51
N SER A 38 -0.36 -5.59 11.99
CA SER A 38 0.56 -5.81 13.12
C SER A 38 1.97 -5.30 12.80
N SER A 39 2.43 -5.45 11.56
CA SER A 39 3.74 -4.96 11.07
C SER A 39 3.88 -3.43 11.08
N LEU A 40 2.77 -2.68 11.16
CA LEU A 40 2.74 -1.22 11.27
C LEU A 40 2.57 -0.75 12.73
N GLY A 41 2.68 -1.67 13.69
CA GLY A 41 2.49 -1.42 15.11
C GLY A 41 1.02 -1.38 15.51
N GLY A 42 0.16 -2.17 14.84
CA GLY A 42 -1.27 -2.19 15.11
C GLY A 42 -1.99 -0.93 14.62
N ARG A 43 -1.59 -0.43 13.44
CA ARG A 43 -2.22 0.72 12.78
C ARG A 43 -2.77 0.32 11.43
N SER A 44 -3.79 1.04 10.97
CA SER A 44 -4.22 0.99 9.58
C SER A 44 -3.17 1.59 8.64
N ALA A 45 -3.34 1.35 7.33
CA ALA A 45 -2.42 1.89 6.34
C ALA A 45 -2.44 3.43 6.32
N VAL A 46 -3.63 4.04 6.45
CA VAL A 46 -3.79 5.50 6.52
C VAL A 46 -3.15 6.05 7.79
N GLU A 47 -3.45 5.49 8.96
CA GLU A 47 -2.85 5.94 10.22
C GLU A 47 -1.33 5.81 10.22
N ALA A 48 -0.79 4.75 9.62
CA ALA A 48 0.65 4.60 9.47
C ALA A 48 1.26 5.72 8.61
N ILE A 49 0.64 6.06 7.48
CA ILE A 49 1.11 7.15 6.61
C ILE A 49 0.99 8.50 7.32
N GLU A 50 -0.11 8.76 8.03
CA GLU A 50 -0.32 9.99 8.82
C GLU A 50 0.67 10.10 9.99
N ALA A 51 1.04 8.98 10.61
CA ALA A 51 2.10 8.90 11.61
C ALA A 51 3.51 9.09 11.03
N GLY A 52 3.63 9.37 9.72
CA GLY A 52 4.89 9.63 9.03
C GLY A 52 5.64 8.38 8.59
N LEU A 53 5.01 7.19 8.63
CA LEU A 53 5.67 6.00 8.09
C LEU A 53 5.82 6.15 6.57
N PRO A 54 6.95 5.69 6.00
CA PRO A 54 7.12 5.70 4.56
C PRO A 54 6.04 4.87 3.86
N VAL A 55 5.39 5.44 2.85
CA VAL A 55 4.36 4.76 2.02
C VAL A 55 4.85 3.41 1.50
N ARG A 56 6.15 3.32 1.13
CA ARG A 56 6.77 2.05 0.71
C ARG A 56 6.69 0.97 1.79
N ARG A 57 6.89 1.33 3.06
CA ARG A 57 6.81 0.39 4.19
C ARG A 57 5.39 -0.10 4.38
N VAL A 58 4.42 0.81 4.27
CA VAL A 58 2.99 0.49 4.36
C VAL A 58 2.57 -0.43 3.22
N TRP A 59 3.00 -0.16 1.99
CA TRP A 59 2.74 -1.04 0.84
C TRP A 59 3.32 -2.45 1.04
N LEU A 60 4.56 -2.57 1.53
CA LEU A 60 5.16 -3.88 1.82
C LEU A 60 4.36 -4.66 2.86
N ALA A 61 3.89 -4.01 3.93
CA ALA A 61 3.08 -4.66 4.94
C ALA A 61 1.77 -5.21 4.35
N ILE A 62 1.12 -4.45 3.46
CA ILE A 62 -0.07 -4.93 2.72
C ILE A 62 0.30 -6.13 1.84
N CYS A 63 1.42 -6.07 1.12
CA CYS A 63 1.84 -7.17 0.26
C CYS A 63 2.16 -8.46 1.05
N GLU A 64 2.67 -8.34 2.28
CA GLU A 64 2.93 -9.49 3.15
C GLU A 64 1.64 -10.07 3.72
N GLU A 65 0.72 -9.23 4.19
CA GLU A 65 -0.56 -9.66 4.77
C GLU A 65 -1.48 -10.34 3.75
N PHE A 66 -1.56 -9.78 2.54
CA PHE A 66 -2.44 -10.28 1.49
C PHE A 66 -1.75 -11.20 0.47
N ASP A 67 -0.50 -11.62 0.75
CA ASP A 67 0.36 -12.43 -0.12
C ASP A 67 0.37 -11.95 -1.58
N VAL A 68 0.45 -10.63 -1.78
CA VAL A 68 0.43 -10.02 -3.13
C VAL A 68 1.62 -10.56 -3.93
N PRO A 69 1.44 -11.02 -5.19
CA PRO A 69 2.52 -11.63 -5.95
C PRO A 69 3.73 -10.70 -6.11
N ARG A 70 4.94 -11.26 -6.03
CA ARG A 70 6.21 -10.51 -6.13
C ARG A 70 6.34 -9.63 -7.39
N LYS A 71 5.65 -10.00 -8.47
CA LYS A 71 5.62 -9.23 -9.74
C LYS A 71 4.89 -7.88 -9.60
N GLU A 72 4.17 -7.66 -8.50
CA GLU A 72 3.27 -6.52 -8.26
C GLU A 72 3.68 -5.68 -7.02
N ARG A 73 4.80 -6.03 -6.36
CA ARG A 73 5.31 -5.37 -5.14
C ARG A 73 6.15 -4.12 -5.46
#